data_AF-A0A0P8C5D4-F1
#
_entry.id   AF-A0A0P8C5D4-F1
#
_cell.length_a   1.000
_cell.length_b   1.000
_cell.length_c   1.000
_cell.angle_alpha   90.00
_cell.angle_beta   90.00
_cell.angle_gamma   90.00
#
_symmetry.space_group_name_H-M   'P 1'
#
loop_
_entity.id
_entity.type
_entity.pdbx_description
1 polymer ?
#
loop_
_entity_poly.entity_id
_entity_poly.type
_entity_poly.pdbx_seq_one_letter_code
_entity_poly.pdbx_strand_id
1 'polypeptide(L)' 'MVEKTTVRPKIQDLKIGDVLHVGTEEKGEIFKVTKLGENTFIYDQGGDLKEYGRAVMAKNIFGFAEKYKAVYWITRDEEK' A
#
# COMPACT_ATOMS: atom_id res chain seq x y z
N MET A 1 1.01 -13.62 11.97
CA MET A 1 0.95 -12.23 12.45
C MET A 1 1.56 -11.36 11.38
N VAL A 2 0.91 -10.28 10.97
CA VAL A 2 1.47 -9.37 9.97
C VAL A 2 2.27 -8.29 10.70
N GLU A 3 3.55 -8.14 10.37
CA GLU A 3 4.42 -7.18 11.02
C GLU A 3 4.14 -5.76 10.50
N LYS A 4 3.78 -4.85 11.42
CA LYS A 4 3.56 -3.44 11.11
C LYS A 4 4.85 -2.67 11.30
N THR A 5 5.12 -1.73 10.40
CA THR A 5 6.31 -0.87 10.45
C THR A 5 5.94 0.58 10.15
N THR A 6 6.67 1.52 10.74
CA THR A 6 6.60 2.96 10.41
C THR A 6 7.55 3.33 9.27
N VAL A 7 8.43 2.39 8.87
CA VAL A 7 9.37 2.58 7.77
C VAL A 7 8.63 2.35 6.45
N ARG A 8 8.61 3.37 5.60
CA ARG A 8 7.95 3.27 4.30
C ARG A 8 8.61 2.20 3.42
N PRO A 9 7.86 1.18 2.98
CA PRO A 9 8.38 0.19 2.05
C PRO A 9 8.56 0.80 0.66
N LYS A 10 9.56 0.32 -0.06
CA LYS A 10 9.73 0.67 -1.48
C LYS A 10 8.73 -0.15 -2.28
N ILE A 11 7.82 0.51 -3.00
CA ILE A 11 6.82 -0.18 -3.85
C ILE A 11 7.43 -1.07 -4.94
N GLN A 12 8.72 -0.87 -5.24
CA GLN A 12 9.49 -1.66 -6.19
C GLN A 12 9.77 -3.06 -5.65
N ASP A 13 9.95 -3.17 -4.33
CA ASP A 13 10.31 -4.40 -3.64
C ASP A 13 9.08 -5.30 -3.43
N LEU A 14 7.87 -4.77 -3.63
CA LEU A 14 6.63 -5.55 -3.64
C LEU A 14 6.66 -6.54 -4.80
N LYS A 15 6.21 -7.76 -4.53
CA LYS A 15 5.98 -8.80 -5.54
C LYS A 15 4.56 -8.69 -6.09
N ILE A 16 4.32 -9.21 -7.29
CA ILE A 16 2.96 -9.30 -7.84
C ILE A 16 2.11 -10.14 -6.88
N GLY A 17 0.90 -9.66 -6.59
CA GLY A 17 -0.01 -10.24 -5.59
C GLY A 17 0.20 -9.74 -4.16
N ASP A 18 1.28 -8.99 -3.88
CA ASP A 18 1.44 -8.34 -2.58
C ASP A 18 0.45 -7.18 -2.44
N VAL A 19 -0.11 -7.06 -1.24
CA VAL A 19 -0.99 -5.96 -0.81
C VAL A 19 -0.26 -5.17 0.27
N LEU A 20 0.16 -3.96 -0.07
CA LEU A 20 0.67 -3.00 0.88
C LEU A 20 -0.50 -2.24 1.50
N HIS A 21 -0.70 -2.44 2.79
CA HIS A 21 -1.68 -1.70 3.57
C HIS A 21 -1.02 -0.44 4.14
N VAL A 22 -1.72 0.68 4.05
CA VAL A 22 -1.26 1.97 4.57
C VAL A 22 -2.32 2.53 5.50
N GLY A 23 -1.91 2.85 6.71
CA GLY A 23 -2.79 3.28 7.77
C GLY A 23 -2.13 4.24 8.76
N THR A 24 -2.75 4.39 9.93
CA THR A 24 -2.20 5.08 11.10
C THR A 24 -2.46 4.26 12.35
N GLU A 25 -1.73 4.51 13.45
CA GLU A 25 -2.00 3.83 14.73
C GLU A 25 -3.40 4.15 15.28
N GLU A 26 -3.87 5.38 15.07
CA GLU A 26 -5.15 5.86 15.63
C GLU A 26 -6.37 5.42 14.81
N LYS A 27 -6.27 5.42 13.47
CA LYS A 27 -7.42 5.17 12.58
C LYS A 27 -7.39 3.81 11.88
N GLY A 28 -6.32 3.03 12.05
CA GLY A 28 -6.15 1.77 11.33
C GLY A 28 -5.83 1.98 9.84
N GLU A 29 -6.23 1.02 9.00
CA GLU A 29 -6.04 1.04 7.55
C GLU A 29 -6.83 2.19 6.90
N ILE A 30 -6.16 2.98 6.07
CA ILE A 30 -6.78 4.05 5.28
C ILE A 30 -6.93 3.63 3.81
N PHE A 31 -5.92 2.98 3.26
CA PHE A 31 -5.96 2.46 1.89
C PHE A 31 -5.01 1.28 1.72
N LYS A 32 -5.20 0.53 0.65
CA LYS A 32 -4.38 -0.61 0.24
C LYS A 32 -3.83 -0.40 -1.16
N VAL A 33 -2.70 -1.03 -1.41
CA VAL A 33 -1.98 -0.98 -2.68
C VAL A 33 -1.62 -2.39 -3.10
N THR A 34 -2.32 -2.91 -4.10
CA THR A 34 -2.07 -4.25 -4.64
C THR A 34 -1.21 -4.17 -5.90
N LYS A 35 -0.11 -4.91 -5.95
CA LYS A 35 0.73 -4.97 -7.16
C LYS A 35 0.15 -5.98 -8.14
N LEU A 36 -0.26 -5.52 -9.32
CA LEU A 36 -0.78 -6.37 -10.40
C LEU A 36 0.27 -6.73 -11.45
N GLY A 37 1.27 -5.85 -11.65
CA GLY A 37 2.33 -6.04 -12.63
C GLY A 37 3.59 -5.27 -12.25
N GLU A 38 4.56 -5.17 -13.16
CA GLU A 38 5.82 -4.45 -12.89
C GLU A 38 5.60 -2.98 -12.53
N ASN A 39 4.70 -2.30 -13.24
CA ASN A 39 4.43 -0.87 -13.06
C ASN A 39 2.96 -0.55 -12.77
N THR A 40 2.11 -1.57 -12.61
CA THR A 40 0.66 -1.44 -12.45
C THR A 40 0.25 -1.83 -11.04
N PHE A 41 -0.53 -0.96 -10.40
CA PHE A 41 -0.97 -1.11 -9.02
C PHE A 41 -2.44 -0.72 -8.89
N ILE A 42 -3.19 -1.42 -8.03
CA ILE A 42 -4.52 -1.03 -7.60
C ILE A 42 -4.39 -0.27 -6.29
N TYR A 43 -4.95 0.93 -6.26
CA TYR A 43 -5.21 1.69 -5.05
C TYR A 43 -6.66 1.43 -4.63
N ASP A 44 -6.83 0.86 -3.44
CA ASP A 44 -8.14 0.62 -2.82
C ASP A 44 -8.28 1.55 -1.61
N GLN A 45 -9.21 2.49 -1.69
CA GLN A 45 -9.57 3.35 -0.56
C GLN A 45 -11.00 3.07 -0.13
N GLY A 46 -11.16 2.06 0.75
CA GLY A 46 -12.46 1.71 1.32
C GLY A 46 -13.46 1.17 0.29
N GLY A 47 -12.99 0.47 -0.75
CA GLY A 47 -13.79 -0.10 -1.82
C GLY A 47 -13.78 0.70 -3.13
N ASP A 48 -13.24 1.91 -3.14
CA ASP A 48 -12.99 2.67 -4.38
C ASP A 48 -11.66 2.20 -5.00
N LEU A 49 -11.78 1.38 -6.04
CA LEU A 49 -10.63 0.78 -6.73
C LEU A 49 -10.20 1.66 -7.90
N LYS A 50 -8.92 2.05 -7.91
CA LYS A 50 -8.31 2.82 -9.00
C LYS A 50 -6.99 2.22 -9.42
N GLU A 51 -6.79 2.07 -10.72
CA GLU A 51 -5.51 1.63 -11.27
C GLU A 51 -4.57 2.82 -11.44
N TYR A 52 -3.34 2.67 -10.97
CA TYR A 52 -2.29 3.67 -11.12
C TYR A 52 -0.97 3.05 -11.55
N GLY A 53 -0.22 3.84 -12.31
CA GLY A 53 1.19 3.58 -12.58
C GLY A 53 2.07 3.80 -11.34
N ARG A 54 3.22 3.14 -11.31
CA ARG A 54 4.25 3.21 -10.25
C ARG A 54 4.51 4.63 -9.72
N ALA A 55 4.72 5.61 -10.60
CA ALA A 55 5.07 6.97 -10.20
C ALA A 55 3.95 7.67 -9.41
N VAL A 56 2.70 7.52 -9.87
CA VAL A 56 1.53 8.09 -9.21
C VAL A 56 1.29 7.39 -7.86
N MET A 57 1.43 6.06 -7.83
CA MET A 57 1.28 5.29 -6.59
C MET A 57 2.31 5.70 -5.53
N ALA A 58 3.58 5.84 -5.92
CA ALA A 58 4.63 6.30 -5.02
C ALA A 58 4.32 7.68 -4.44
N LYS A 59 3.81 8.61 -5.26
CA LYS A 59 3.42 9.95 -4.83
C LYS A 59 2.26 9.92 -3.83
N ASN A 60 1.26 9.08 -4.04
CA ASN A 60 0.13 8.95 -3.12
C ASN A 60 0.57 8.46 -1.74
N ILE A 61 1.40 7.40 -1.70
CA ILE A 61 1.95 6.87 -0.45
C ILE A 61 2.83 7.91 0.24
N PHE A 62 3.68 8.60 -0.53
CA PHE A 62 4.56 9.65 -0.03
C PHE A 62 3.77 10.79 0.60
N GLY A 63 2.81 11.37 -0.13
CA GLY A 63 2.02 12.50 0.35
C GLY A 63 1.16 12.15 1.57
N PHE A 64 0.69 10.90 1.67
CA PHE A 64 0.03 10.43 2.88
C PHE A 64 0.99 10.35 4.07
N ALA A 65 2.18 9.76 3.88
CA ALA A 65 3.19 9.60 4.91
C ALA A 65 3.75 10.92 5.45
N GLU A 66 3.84 11.96 4.60
CA GLU A 66 4.28 13.28 5.04
C GLU A 66 3.22 13.99 5.88
N LYS A 67 1.94 13.77 5.56
CA LYS A 67 0.83 14.44 6.23
C LYS A 67 0.39 13.73 7.51
N TYR A 68 0.63 12.42 7.61
CA TYR A 68 0.15 11.57 8.70
C TYR A 68 1.25 10.64 9.22
N LYS A 69 1.17 10.24 10.50
CA LYS A 69 2.04 9.20 11.07
C LYS A 69 1.68 7.83 10.51
N ALA A 70 2.15 7.55 9.30
CA ALA A 70 1.78 6.37 8.55
C ALA A 70 2.39 5.09 9.14
N VAL A 71 1.59 4.03 9.11
CA VAL A 71 1.98 2.66 9.45
C VAL A 71 1.71 1.78 8.24
N TYR A 72 2.63 0.87 7.97
CA TYR A 72 2.64 -0.02 6.82
C TYR A 72 2.65 -1.47 7.26
N TRP A 73 1.97 -2.33 6.53
CA TRP A 73 2.16 -3.76 6.62
C TRP A 73 1.85 -4.38 5.26
N ILE A 74 2.55 -5.44 4.93
CA ILE A 74 2.36 -6.13 3.66
C ILE A 74 1.67 -7.44 3.98
N THR A 75 0.53 -7.68 3.34
CA THR A 75 -0.03 -9.01 3.27
C THR A 75 0.17 -9.53 1.86
N ARG A 76 0.06 -10.84 1.75
CA ARG A 76 0.01 -11.52 0.49
C ARG A 76 -1.34 -12.20 0.46
N ASP A 77 -2.08 -12.00 -0.62
CA ASP A 77 -3.23 -12.86 -0.88
C ASP A 77 -2.64 -14.22 -1.28
N GLU A 78 -2.21 -15.00 -0.28
CA GLU A 78 -1.83 -16.39 -0.47
C GLU A 78 -3.11 -17.16 -0.81
N GLU A 79 -3.24 -17.41 -2.11
CA GLU A 79 -3.95 -18.53 -2.74
C GLU A 79 -5.35 -18.86 -2.18
N LYS A 80 -6.36 -18.47 -2.95
CA LYS A 80 -7.45 -19.39 -3.24
C LYS A 80 -7.25 -20.02 -4.61
#